data_AF-A0AAD4EDW8-F1
#
_entry.id   AF-A0AAD4EDW8-F1
#
_cell.length_a   1.000
_cell.length_b   1.000
_cell.length_c   1.000
_cell.angle_alpha   90.00
_cell.angle_beta   90.00
_cell.angle_gamma   90.00
#
_symmetry.space_group_name_H-M   'P 1'
#
loop_
_entity.id
_entity.type
_entity.pdbx_description
1 polymer ?
#
loop_
_entity_poly.entity_id
_entity_poly.type
_entity_poly.pdbx_seq_one_letter_code
_entity_poly.pdbx_strand_id
1 'polypeptide(L)'
;FGGVAVIFAGDFFQYPPVGGSALYVPISTYSGQSDEEIRKRLGRLAWKSINVVVSLTEQQRMKGDVQYGDAVCWLRERQCNYDDVKLFNSRV
;
A
#
# COMPACT_ATOMS: atom_id res chain seq x y z
N PHE A 1 -2.69 -6.59 20.08
CA PHE A 1 -1.22 -6.59 20.27
C PHE A 1 -0.82 -6.60 21.76
N GLY A 2 -1.48 -7.39 22.62
CA GLY A 2 -1.06 -7.54 24.03
C GLY A 2 -1.02 -6.22 24.84
N GLY A 3 -1.91 -5.27 24.58
CA GLY A 3 -1.91 -3.96 25.24
C GLY A 3 -0.90 -2.95 24.68
N VAL A 4 -0.12 -3.31 23.67
CA VAL A 4 0.83 -2.39 23.01
C VAL A 4 0.09 -1.49 22.02
N ALA A 5 0.36 -0.19 22.09
CA ALA A 5 -0.06 0.76 21.06
C ALA A 5 0.75 0.53 19.78
N VAL A 6 0.05 0.27 18.67
CA VAL A 6 0.68 -0.05 17.37
C VAL A 6 0.20 0.94 16.33
N ILE A 7 1.16 1.55 15.63
CA ILE A 7 0.92 2.43 14.48
C ILE A 7 1.51 1.74 13.25
N PHE A 8 0.65 1.37 12.31
CA PHE A 8 1.07 0.91 10.99
C PHE A 8 1.14 2.11 10.05
N ALA A 9 2.25 2.25 9.34
CA ALA A 9 2.45 3.29 8.34
C ALA A 9 2.97 2.66 7.04
N GLY A 10 2.48 3.13 5.90
CA GLY A 10 2.85 2.63 4.59
C GLY A 10 1.83 3.00 3.52
N ASP A 11 2.06 2.54 2.31
CA ASP A 11 1.18 2.76 1.16
C ASP A 11 0.96 1.44 0.41
N PHE A 12 -0.31 1.01 0.32
CA PHE A 12 -0.67 -0.24 -0.35
C PHE A 12 -0.59 -0.20 -1.87
N PHE A 13 -0.39 0.98 -2.46
CA PHE A 13 -0.13 1.12 -3.89
C PHE A 13 1.34 0.85 -4.26
N GLN A 14 2.21 0.62 -3.27
CA GLN A 14 3.58 0.16 -3.49
C GLN A 14 3.64 -1.36 -3.64
N TYR A 15 4.85 -1.91 -3.64
CA TYR A 15 5.06 -3.34 -3.83
C TYR A 15 4.36 -4.18 -2.74
N PRO A 16 3.72 -5.30 -3.13
CA PRO A 16 3.26 -6.29 -2.17
C PRO A 16 4.46 -6.98 -1.47
N PRO A 17 4.23 -7.65 -0.33
CA PRO A 17 5.29 -8.40 0.32
C PRO A 17 5.84 -9.53 -0.58
N VAL A 18 7.16 -9.65 -0.66
CA VAL A 18 7.83 -10.74 -1.38
C VAL A 18 7.53 -12.07 -0.69
N GLY A 19 6.98 -13.05 -1.41
CA GLY A 19 6.64 -14.38 -0.87
C GLY A 19 5.50 -14.38 0.16
N GLY A 20 4.87 -13.22 0.40
CA GLY A 20 3.77 -13.05 1.36
C GLY A 20 2.43 -12.79 0.68
N SER A 21 1.37 -12.75 1.48
CA SER A 21 0.06 -12.27 1.02
C SER A 21 -0.14 -10.82 1.42
N ALA A 22 -0.50 -9.96 0.47
CA ALA A 22 -0.80 -8.57 0.74
C ALA A 22 -2.02 -8.43 1.68
N LEU A 23 -2.00 -7.41 2.56
CA LEU A 23 -3.01 -7.22 3.60
C LEU A 23 -4.40 -6.87 3.05
N TYR A 24 -4.44 -6.17 1.92
CA TYR A 24 -5.67 -5.77 1.23
C TYR A 24 -6.37 -6.91 0.47
N VAL A 25 -5.70 -8.04 0.25
CA VAL A 25 -6.34 -9.21 -0.37
C VAL A 25 -7.39 -9.77 0.60
N PRO A 26 -8.50 -10.36 0.14
CA PRO A 26 -9.41 -11.10 1.02
C PRO A 26 -8.71 -12.26 1.75
N ILE A 27 -9.19 -12.64 2.93
CA ILE A 27 -8.71 -13.85 3.62
C ILE A 27 -9.58 -15.01 3.11
N SER A 28 -8.98 -15.95 2.38
CA SER A 28 -9.70 -17.13 1.87
C SER A 28 -10.22 -17.99 3.02
N THR A 29 -11.44 -18.50 2.88
CA THR A 29 -12.01 -19.54 3.75
C THR A 29 -11.36 -20.91 3.51
N TYR A 30 -10.82 -21.13 2.31
CA TYR A 30 -10.19 -22.36 1.86
C TYR A 30 -8.66 -22.20 1.82
N SER A 31 -8.05 -21.81 2.93
CA SER A 31 -6.58 -21.79 3.06
C SER A 31 -6.07 -23.16 3.49
N GLY A 32 -4.83 -23.49 3.12
CA GLY A 32 -4.17 -24.64 3.71
C GLY A 32 -4.06 -24.47 5.24
N GLN A 33 -3.87 -25.59 5.91
CA GLN A 33 -3.84 -25.71 7.36
C GLN A 33 -2.40 -25.88 7.88
N SER A 34 -1.39 -25.48 7.10
CA SER A 34 -0.03 -25.47 7.62
C SER A 34 0.12 -24.43 8.73
N ASP A 35 1.02 -24.69 9.68
CA ASP A 35 1.31 -23.75 10.78
C ASP A 35 1.67 -22.35 10.27
N GLU A 36 2.37 -22.27 9.13
CA GLU A 36 2.73 -21.01 8.49
C GLU A 36 1.50 -20.25 7.99
N GLU A 37 0.57 -20.93 7.30
CA GLU A 37 -0.66 -20.32 6.81
C GLU A 37 -1.56 -19.86 7.95
N ILE A 38 -1.64 -20.65 9.03
CA ILE A 38 -2.39 -20.30 10.24
C ILE A 38 -1.82 -19.01 10.85
N ARG A 39 -0.49 -18.92 11.02
CA ARG A 39 0.18 -17.70 11.55
C ARG A 39 -0.07 -16.49 10.66
N LYS A 40 0.09 -16.63 9.33
CA LYS A 40 -0.20 -15.56 8.36
C LYS A 40 -1.66 -15.09 8.47
N ARG A 41 -2.60 -16.02 8.60
CA ARG A 41 -4.03 -15.73 8.76
C ARG A 41 -4.33 -14.98 10.06
N LEU A 42 -3.80 -15.45 11.19
CA LEU A 42 -3.97 -14.78 12.49
C LEU A 42 -3.39 -13.37 12.47
N GLY A 43 -2.21 -13.17 11.89
CA GLY A 43 -1.60 -11.84 11.73
C GLY A 43 -2.48 -10.89 10.91
N ARG A 44 -3.05 -11.36 9.80
CA ARG A 44 -3.96 -10.57 8.97
C ARG A 44 -5.29 -10.27 9.68
N LEU A 45 -5.81 -11.19 10.48
CA LEU A 45 -7.00 -10.93 11.32
C LEU A 45 -6.71 -9.88 12.39
N ALA A 46 -5.55 -9.96 13.05
CA ALA A 46 -5.10 -8.94 14.00
C ALA A 46 -4.91 -7.56 13.34
N TRP A 47 -4.41 -7.52 12.11
CA TRP A 47 -4.35 -6.27 11.35
C TRP A 47 -5.74 -5.74 10.98
N LYS A 48 -6.68 -6.62 10.60
CA LYS A 48 -8.08 -6.22 10.32
C LYS A 48 -8.84 -5.72 11.55
N SER A 49 -8.33 -5.92 12.77
CA SER A 49 -8.92 -5.33 13.98
C SER A 49 -8.55 -3.87 14.22
N ILE A 50 -7.73 -3.26 13.34
CA ILE A 50 -7.45 -1.81 13.38
C ILE A 50 -8.76 -1.06 13.12
N ASN A 51 -9.04 -0.06 13.96
CA ASN A 51 -10.30 0.71 13.95
C ASN A 51 -10.13 2.17 13.53
N VAL A 52 -8.90 2.64 13.35
CA VAL A 52 -8.58 4.01 12.95
C VAL A 52 -7.66 3.98 11.74
N VAL A 53 -8.02 4.76 10.73
CA VAL A 53 -7.21 4.97 9.53
C VAL A 53 -7.01 6.47 9.36
N VAL A 54 -5.75 6.88 9.19
CA VAL A 54 -5.37 8.27 8.89
C VAL A 54 -4.75 8.28 7.50
N SER A 55 -5.31 9.10 6.60
CA SER A 55 -4.79 9.27 5.24
C SER A 55 -4.10 10.63 5.12
N LEU A 56 -2.83 10.63 4.73
CA LEU A 56 -2.09 11.85 4.44
C LEU A 56 -2.29 12.23 2.98
N THR A 57 -2.79 13.43 2.72
CA THR A 57 -3.18 13.89 1.37
C THR A 57 -2.19 14.86 0.75
N GLU A 58 -1.27 15.43 1.54
CA GLU A 58 -0.29 16.40 1.04
C GLU A 58 1.05 15.74 0.71
N GLN A 59 1.44 15.79 -0.56
CA GLN A 59 2.74 15.32 -1.02
C GLN A 59 3.80 16.40 -0.71
N GLN A 60 4.82 16.04 0.08
CA GLN A 60 5.89 16.97 0.50
C GLN A 60 7.18 16.85 -0.34
N ARG A 61 7.50 15.65 -0.83
CA ARG A 61 8.76 15.31 -1.50
C ARG A 61 9.00 16.07 -2.81
N MET A 62 7.93 16.31 -3.59
CA MET A 62 7.98 16.90 -4.93
C MET A 62 7.35 18.30 -4.94
N LYS A 63 7.30 19.00 -3.80
CA LYS A 63 6.72 20.34 -3.71
C LYS A 63 7.36 21.38 -4.65
N GLY A 64 8.64 21.21 -4.97
CA GLY A 64 9.35 22.06 -5.93
C GLY A 64 9.01 21.78 -7.40
N ASP A 65 8.25 20.72 -7.67
CA ASP A 65 7.89 20.25 -9.01
C ASP A 65 6.49 19.63 -8.99
N VAL A 66 5.49 20.51 -8.91
CA VAL A 66 4.08 20.13 -8.78
C VAL A 66 3.64 19.26 -9.96
N GLN A 67 4.08 19.58 -11.18
CA GLN A 67 3.72 18.82 -12.38
C GLN A 67 4.17 17.35 -12.28
N TYR A 68 5.40 17.10 -11.81
CA TYR A 68 5.87 15.73 -11.61
C TYR A 68 5.21 15.06 -10.41
N GLY A 69 4.95 15.81 -9.34
CA GLY A 69 4.21 15.34 -8.18
C GLY A 69 2.83 14.79 -8.55
N ASP A 70 2.07 15.56 -9.31
CA ASP A 70 0.74 15.18 -9.79
C ASP A 70 0.80 13.94 -10.68
N ALA A 71 1.76 13.89 -11.62
CA ALA A 71 1.95 12.73 -12.49
C ALA A 71 2.22 11.44 -11.71
N VAL A 72 3.03 11.48 -10.65
CA VAL A 72 3.29 10.31 -9.79
C VAL A 72 2.05 9.94 -8.96
N CYS A 73 1.23 10.91 -8.54
CA CYS A 73 -0.05 10.63 -7.88
C CYS A 73 -1.03 9.93 -8.83
N TRP A 74 -1.12 10.35 -10.09
CA TRP A 74 -1.94 9.65 -11.09
C TRP A 74 -1.39 8.25 -11.41
N LEU A 75 -0.06 8.09 -11.46
CA LEU A 75 0.57 6.78 -11.65
C LEU A 75 0.18 5.82 -10.53
N ARG A 76 0.23 6.29 -9.28
CA ARG A 76 -0.19 5.53 -8.10
C ARG A 76 -1.60 4.97 -8.26
N GLU A 77 -2.53 5.77 -8.76
CA GLU A 77 -3.95 5.39 -8.92
C GLU A 77 -4.27 4.75 -10.28
N ARG A 78 -3.26 4.53 -11.13
CA ARG A 78 -3.40 4.01 -12.50
C ARG A 78 -4.26 4.91 -13.39
N GLN A 79 -4.12 6.21 -13.22
CA GLN A 79 -4.84 7.26 -13.94
C GLN A 79 -3.95 8.06 -14.91
N CYS A 80 -2.71 7.60 -15.18
CA CYS A 80 -1.83 8.28 -16.11
C CYS A 80 -2.43 8.39 -17.52
N ASN A 81 -2.16 9.52 -18.16
CA ASN A 81 -2.44 9.79 -19.56
C ASN A 81 -1.15 9.84 -20.40
N TYR A 82 -1.28 10.14 -21.70
CA TYR A 82 -0.13 10.20 -22.61
C TYR A 82 0.85 11.33 -22.30
N ASP A 83 0.41 12.42 -21.71
CA ASP A 83 1.27 13.53 -21.35
C ASP A 83 2.12 13.20 -20.12
N ASP A 84 1.60 12.43 -19.17
CA ASP A 84 2.36 11.88 -18.04
C ASP A 84 3.48 10.96 -18.52
N VAL A 85 3.18 10.09 -19.49
CA VAL A 85 4.18 9.19 -20.07
C VAL A 85 5.29 9.98 -20.77
N LYS A 86 4.93 11.02 -21.53
CA LYS A 86 5.94 11.92 -22.14
C LYS A 86 6.76 12.63 -21.07
N LEU A 87 6.14 13.12 -20.00
CA LEU A 87 6.82 13.75 -18.88
C LEU A 87 7.83 12.81 -18.24
N PHE A 88 7.46 11.56 -17.96
CA PHE A 88 8.37 10.57 -17.39
C PHE A 88 9.54 10.27 -18.33
N ASN A 89 9.29 10.08 -19.62
CA ASN A 89 10.33 9.78 -20.60
C ASN A 89 11.28 10.97 -20.87
N SER A 90 10.86 12.20 -20.58
CA SER A 90 11.73 13.39 -20.74
C SER A 90 12.86 13.51 -19.71
N ARG A 91 12.82 12.68 -18.66
CA ARG A 91 13.73 12.74 -17.50
C ARG A 91 14.64 11.50 -17.40
N VAL A 92 14.72 10.72 -18.47
CA VAL A 92 15.60 9.56 -18.64
C VAL A 92 16.82 9.96 -19.45
#